data_AF-A0AA36BMS1-F1
#
_entry.id   AF-A0AA36BMS1-F1
#
_cell.length_a   1.000
_cell.length_b   1.000
_cell.length_c   1.000
_cell.angle_alpha   90.00
_cell.angle_beta   90.00
_cell.angle_gamma   90.00
#
_symmetry.space_group_name_H-M   'P 1'
#
loop_
_entity.id
_entity.type
_entity.pdbx_description
1 polymer ?
#
loop_
_entity_poly.entity_id
_entity_poly.type
_entity_poly.pdbx_seq_one_letter_code
_entity_poly.pdbx_strand_id
1 'polypeptide(L)'
;MPKIFVFSLILSHRVKNSETEPVSGYSLLWVAILGIIVIYIYSLIGFALMRQSFKPDEYLYCDTLWHCTITVIRYGLIGDMFEVLKQSDGSFGHFWQIALYHVSFFIFITTIGLNIIFGIIVDTFSELRDLKWRAESDMKDTCFICCRNSHDFEHHGKGFDHHVKNEHNMWAYIFFLIHLESQKSSDYTALELFVHKLEKENFDFIPLNRALCLSTSDLDSTESKIDELLHHVTAISHKQQEHESEKKRQVEKKRQRKWQDKHRRIVGMIVDNEEESEPLLPSRALSVDRHISGSGRLNTTSSRN
;
A
#
# COMPACT_ATOMS: atom_id res chain seq x y z
N MET A 1 -10.91 22.51 29.80
CA MET A 1 -11.15 21.12 29.39
C MET A 1 -11.46 20.89 27.90
N PRO A 2 -11.72 21.88 27.02
CA PRO A 2 -11.99 21.58 25.59
C PRO A 2 -10.74 21.48 24.70
N LYS A 3 -9.58 22.01 25.15
CA LYS A 3 -8.29 21.97 24.43
C LYS A 3 -7.78 20.56 24.08
N ILE A 4 -8.23 19.54 24.81
CA ILE A 4 -7.87 18.14 24.58
C ILE A 4 -8.77 17.51 23.51
N PHE A 5 -10.01 17.96 23.36
CA PHE A 5 -11.01 17.28 22.53
C PHE A 5 -10.79 17.52 21.03
N VAL A 6 -10.48 18.75 20.62
CA VAL A 6 -10.21 19.10 19.21
C VAL A 6 -8.91 18.49 18.70
N PHE A 7 -7.86 18.56 19.52
CA PHE A 7 -6.58 17.91 19.21
C PHE A 7 -6.73 16.40 19.16
N SER A 8 -7.51 15.81 20.09
CA SER A 8 -7.81 14.38 20.10
C SER A 8 -8.67 13.96 18.92
N LEU A 9 -9.49 14.82 18.30
CA LEU A 9 -10.33 14.43 17.16
C LEU A 9 -9.58 14.46 15.83
N ILE A 10 -8.75 15.49 15.61
CA ILE A 10 -7.85 15.57 14.44
C ILE A 10 -6.78 14.47 14.53
N LEU A 11 -6.25 14.19 15.72
CA LEU A 11 -5.45 12.98 15.93
C LEU A 11 -6.30 11.73 15.75
N SER A 12 -7.50 11.61 16.32
CA SER A 12 -8.30 10.37 16.26
C SER A 12 -8.65 9.95 14.84
N HIS A 13 -8.87 10.90 13.91
CA HIS A 13 -9.15 10.56 12.51
C HIS A 13 -7.91 10.07 11.74
N ARG A 14 -6.70 10.48 12.14
CA ARG A 14 -5.44 9.98 11.60
C ARG A 14 -4.97 8.72 12.33
N VAL A 15 -5.19 8.65 13.65
CA VAL A 15 -4.88 7.54 14.56
C VAL A 15 -5.80 6.34 14.33
N LYS A 16 -7.06 6.53 13.91
CA LYS A 16 -7.91 5.40 13.49
C LYS A 16 -7.37 4.64 12.27
N ASN A 17 -6.52 5.29 11.45
CA ASN A 17 -5.83 4.64 10.34
C ASN A 17 -4.39 4.22 10.69
N SER A 18 -3.82 4.74 11.77
CA SER A 18 -2.59 4.22 12.39
C SER A 18 -2.99 3.46 13.65
N GLU A 19 -3.64 2.32 13.44
CA GLU A 19 -3.93 1.34 14.49
C GLU A 19 -2.68 1.26 15.38
N THR A 20 -2.83 1.72 16.62
CA THR A 20 -1.76 1.66 17.61
C THR A 20 -1.55 0.18 17.89
N GLU A 21 -0.69 -0.46 17.10
CA GLU A 21 -0.16 -1.76 17.45
C GLU A 21 0.36 -1.61 18.88
N PRO A 22 -0.13 -2.42 19.82
CA PRO A 22 0.31 -2.33 21.19
C PRO A 22 1.81 -2.57 21.16
N VAL A 23 2.56 -1.52 21.53
CA VAL A 23 4.01 -1.58 21.70
C VAL A 23 4.32 -2.89 22.42
N SER A 24 5.26 -3.62 21.85
CA SER A 24 5.66 -5.02 21.99
C SER A 24 5.97 -5.53 23.42
N GLY A 25 5.45 -4.91 24.47
CA GLY A 25 5.53 -5.37 25.86
C GLY A 25 4.82 -6.71 26.11
N TYR A 26 3.76 -7.03 25.34
CA TYR A 26 3.09 -8.33 25.48
C TYR A 26 3.99 -9.49 25.05
N SER A 27 4.82 -9.34 24.02
CA SER A 27 5.71 -10.41 23.57
C SER A 27 6.79 -10.72 24.60
N LEU A 28 7.37 -9.70 25.23
CA LEU A 28 8.35 -9.86 26.32
C LEU A 28 7.73 -10.57 27.52
N LEU A 29 6.48 -10.24 27.86
CA LEU A 29 5.75 -10.90 28.95
C LEU A 29 5.51 -12.40 28.65
N TRP A 30 5.10 -12.76 27.43
CA TRP A 30 4.93 -14.16 27.05
C TRP A 30 6.25 -14.94 27.07
N VAL A 31 7.35 -14.33 26.64
CA VAL A 31 8.68 -14.94 26.70
C VAL A 31 9.16 -15.11 28.14
N ALA A 32 8.91 -14.13 29.01
CA ALA A 32 9.21 -14.24 30.43
C ALA A 32 8.41 -15.36 31.11
N ILE A 33 7.11 -15.49 30.81
CA ILE A 33 6.28 -16.60 31.30
C ILE A 33 6.81 -17.95 30.81
N LEU A 34 7.15 -18.06 29.52
CA LEU A 34 7.74 -19.27 28.96
C LEU A 34 9.07 -19.61 29.65
N GLY A 35 9.93 -18.62 29.90
CA GLY A 35 11.16 -18.79 30.65
C GLY A 35 10.93 -19.33 32.07
N ILE A 36 9.96 -18.80 32.80
CA ILE A 36 9.57 -19.29 34.14
C ILE A 36 9.08 -20.74 34.07
N ILE A 37 8.29 -21.11 33.06
CA ILE A 37 7.81 -22.49 32.87
C ILE A 37 8.99 -23.44 32.61
N VAL A 38 9.94 -23.07 31.76
CA VAL A 38 11.13 -23.90 31.50
C VAL A 38 11.95 -24.05 32.79
N ILE A 39 12.19 -22.97 33.54
CA ILE A 39 12.91 -23.04 34.83
C ILE A 39 12.17 -23.94 35.83
N TYR A 40 10.83 -23.91 35.86
CA TYR A 40 10.03 -24.77 36.72
C TYR A 40 10.17 -26.26 36.34
N ILE A 41 10.21 -26.60 35.04
CA ILE A 41 10.48 -27.96 34.57
C ILE A 41 11.87 -28.43 35.02
N TYR A 42 12.90 -27.59 34.88
CA TYR A 42 14.24 -27.90 35.40
C TYR A 42 14.23 -28.10 36.91
N SER A 43 13.47 -27.29 37.64
CA SER A 43 13.31 -27.41 39.10
C SER A 43 12.64 -28.72 39.52
N LEU A 44 11.66 -29.21 38.75
CA LEU A 44 11.05 -30.54 38.92
C LEU A 44 12.06 -31.66 38.68
N ILE A 45 12.86 -31.56 37.61
CA ILE A 45 13.90 -32.54 37.29
C ILE A 45 14.98 -32.57 38.38
N GLY A 46 15.42 -31.40 38.85
CA GLY A 46 16.37 -31.25 39.96
C GLY A 46 15.84 -31.84 41.27
N PHE A 47 14.56 -31.59 41.59
CA PHE A 47 13.92 -32.16 42.78
C PHE A 47 13.75 -33.69 42.69
N ALA A 48 13.52 -34.25 41.49
CA ALA A 48 13.34 -35.69 41.30
C ALA A 48 14.67 -36.47 41.28
N LEU A 49 15.70 -35.94 40.61
CA LEU A 49 16.95 -36.66 40.36
C LEU A 49 18.08 -36.29 41.32
N MET A 50 18.10 -35.06 41.84
CA MET A 50 19.26 -34.48 42.53
C MET A 50 18.92 -33.88 43.90
N ARG A 51 17.81 -34.29 44.53
CA ARG A 51 17.36 -33.76 45.83
C ARG A 51 18.46 -33.81 46.90
N GLN A 52 19.25 -34.89 46.92
CA GLN A 52 20.31 -35.09 47.91
C GLN A 52 21.56 -34.24 47.65
N SER A 53 21.73 -33.70 46.44
CA SER A 53 22.86 -32.84 46.06
C SER A 53 22.70 -31.40 46.54
N PHE A 54 21.48 -30.97 46.88
CA PHE A 54 21.23 -29.64 47.42
C PHE A 54 21.44 -29.63 48.94
N LYS A 55 22.60 -29.13 49.39
CA LYS A 55 22.92 -29.01 50.81
C LYS A 55 22.47 -27.65 51.37
N PRO A 56 21.70 -27.62 52.46
CA PRO A 56 21.23 -26.38 53.06
C PRO A 56 22.38 -25.52 53.64
N ASP A 57 23.52 -26.14 53.99
CA ASP A 57 24.70 -25.46 54.55
C ASP A 57 25.33 -24.43 53.59
N GLU A 58 25.11 -24.58 52.30
CA GLU A 58 25.61 -23.68 51.25
C GLU A 58 24.50 -22.75 50.70
N TYR A 59 23.40 -22.57 51.45
CA TYR A 59 22.22 -21.81 51.04
C TYR A 59 21.43 -22.42 49.87
N LEU A 60 21.58 -23.72 49.62
CA LEU A 60 20.79 -24.46 48.63
C LEU A 60 19.60 -25.14 49.31
N TYR A 61 18.48 -24.43 49.38
CA TYR A 61 17.23 -24.97 49.93
C TYR A 61 16.43 -25.68 48.82
N CYS A 62 16.19 -26.98 48.98
CA CYS A 62 15.36 -27.79 48.07
C CYS A 62 14.47 -28.80 48.85
N ASP A 63 13.92 -28.38 49.99
CA ASP A 63 13.00 -29.21 50.79
C ASP A 63 11.60 -29.31 50.17
N THR A 64 11.12 -28.19 49.64
CA THR A 64 9.86 -28.09 48.89
C THR A 64 10.15 -27.73 47.43
N LEU A 65 9.23 -28.07 46.52
CA LEU A 65 9.37 -27.73 45.11
C LEU A 65 9.51 -26.21 44.89
N TRP A 66 8.83 -25.42 45.71
CA TRP A 66 8.93 -23.96 45.68
C TRP A 66 10.32 -23.46 46.08
N HIS A 67 10.89 -24.00 47.15
CA HIS A 67 12.27 -23.67 47.57
C HIS A 67 13.27 -24.06 46.47
N CYS A 68 13.10 -25.24 45.89
CA CYS A 68 13.96 -25.70 44.80
C CYS A 68 13.85 -24.80 43.56
N THR A 69 12.65 -24.33 43.23
CA THR A 69 12.42 -23.39 42.12
C THR A 69 13.13 -22.06 42.33
N ILE A 70 13.02 -21.47 43.53
CA ILE A 70 13.72 -20.22 43.86
C ILE A 70 15.25 -20.42 43.81
N THR A 71 15.74 -21.55 44.32
CA THR A 71 17.17 -21.89 44.26
C THR A 71 17.65 -22.00 42.81
N VAL A 72 16.93 -22.70 41.94
CA VAL A 72 17.28 -22.81 40.51
C VAL A 72 17.17 -21.46 39.79
N ILE A 73 16.18 -20.61 40.08
CA ILE A 73 16.11 -19.25 39.53
C ILE A 73 17.33 -18.43 39.95
N ARG A 74 17.67 -18.43 41.24
CA ARG A 74 18.78 -17.65 41.78
C ARG A 74 20.12 -18.08 41.17
N TYR A 75 20.47 -19.36 41.27
CA TYR A 75 21.75 -19.87 40.78
C TYR A 75 21.79 -20.05 39.26
N GLY A 76 20.64 -20.18 38.62
CA GLY A 76 20.56 -20.32 37.18
C GLY A 76 20.58 -19.00 36.40
N LEU A 77 20.09 -17.92 37.01
CA LEU A 77 19.95 -16.61 36.35
C LEU A 77 20.96 -15.58 36.88
N ILE A 78 21.36 -15.67 38.16
CA ILE A 78 22.25 -14.69 38.83
C ILE A 78 23.61 -15.30 39.18
N GLY A 79 23.66 -16.59 39.52
CA GLY A 79 24.86 -17.29 39.97
C GLY A 79 25.53 -18.13 38.89
N ASP A 80 26.69 -18.70 39.24
CA ASP A 80 27.28 -19.79 38.48
C ASP A 80 26.81 -21.12 39.07
N MET A 81 26.07 -21.89 38.28
CA MET A 81 25.56 -23.20 38.68
C MET A 81 26.67 -24.25 38.80
N PHE A 82 27.87 -24.00 38.24
CA PHE A 82 29.00 -24.93 38.26
C PHE A 82 29.75 -24.98 39.60
N GLU A 83 29.53 -24.03 40.51
CA GLU A 83 30.17 -24.05 41.83
C GLU A 83 29.64 -25.19 42.72
N VAL A 84 28.41 -25.65 42.44
CA VAL A 84 27.71 -26.75 43.14
C VAL A 84 28.24 -28.13 42.73
N LEU A 85 29.02 -28.23 41.64
CA LEU A 85 29.59 -29.49 41.16
C LEU A 85 30.68 -30.07 42.08
N LYS A 86 31.10 -29.31 43.11
CA LYS A 86 32.30 -29.57 43.90
C LYS A 86 32.15 -30.74 44.88
N GLN A 87 30.94 -31.24 45.11
CA GLN A 87 30.68 -32.28 46.11
C GLN A 87 29.93 -33.48 45.53
N SER A 88 30.69 -34.42 44.99
CA SER A 88 30.20 -35.75 44.64
C SER A 88 31.03 -36.79 45.39
N ASP A 89 30.61 -37.16 46.59
CA ASP A 89 31.14 -38.34 47.32
C ASP A 89 30.63 -39.66 46.73
N GLY A 90 30.42 -39.74 45.41
CA GLY A 90 29.78 -40.87 44.75
C GLY A 90 30.19 -41.07 43.29
N SER A 91 30.01 -42.31 42.82
CA SER A 91 30.35 -42.87 41.49
C SER A 91 30.30 -41.89 40.32
N PHE A 92 31.25 -42.02 39.38
CA PHE A 92 31.39 -41.24 38.13
C PHE A 92 30.06 -41.09 37.35
N GLY A 93 29.14 -42.05 37.45
CA GLY A 93 27.81 -41.97 36.84
C GLY A 93 26.93 -40.82 37.36
N HIS A 94 26.94 -40.55 38.67
CA HIS A 94 26.16 -39.45 39.25
C HIS A 94 26.76 -38.09 38.89
N PHE A 95 28.09 -37.99 38.89
CA PHE A 95 28.79 -36.79 38.42
C PHE A 95 28.39 -36.41 37.00
N TRP A 96 28.36 -37.39 36.08
CA TRP A 96 27.98 -37.16 34.69
C TRP A 96 26.54 -36.66 34.52
N GLN A 97 25.59 -37.20 35.30
CA GLN A 97 24.19 -36.77 35.29
C GLN A 97 24.04 -35.31 35.75
N ILE A 98 24.73 -34.95 36.83
CA ILE A 98 24.75 -33.59 37.39
C ILE A 98 25.37 -32.62 36.37
N ALA A 99 26.52 -32.98 35.80
CA ALA A 99 27.20 -32.16 34.80
C ALA A 99 26.33 -31.89 33.55
N LEU A 100 25.67 -32.92 33.01
CA LEU A 100 24.76 -32.74 31.87
C LEU A 100 23.56 -31.85 32.20
N TYR A 101 23.01 -31.97 33.41
CA TYR A 101 21.93 -31.11 33.86
C TYR A 101 22.36 -29.64 33.88
N HIS A 102 23.50 -29.31 34.51
CA HIS A 102 24.00 -27.93 34.58
C HIS A 102 24.38 -27.35 33.20
N VAL A 103 25.06 -28.14 32.35
CA VAL A 103 25.43 -27.70 31.00
C VAL A 103 24.19 -27.44 30.14
N SER A 104 23.21 -28.35 30.17
CA SER A 104 21.96 -28.15 29.40
C SER A 104 21.19 -26.93 29.90
N PHE A 105 21.09 -26.74 31.22
CA PHE A 105 20.43 -25.59 31.82
C PHE A 105 21.07 -24.26 31.36
N PHE A 106 22.40 -24.17 31.39
CA PHE A 106 23.13 -22.98 30.96
C PHE A 106 22.92 -22.65 29.47
N ILE A 107 22.88 -23.66 28.60
CA ILE A 107 22.62 -23.46 27.18
C ILE A 107 21.19 -22.96 26.95
N PHE A 108 20.18 -23.59 27.54
CA PHE A 108 18.79 -23.24 27.28
C PHE A 108 18.36 -21.92 27.93
N ILE A 109 18.64 -21.72 29.21
CA ILE A 109 18.18 -20.53 29.94
C ILE A 109 19.07 -19.32 29.67
N THR A 110 20.39 -19.48 29.85
CA THR A 110 21.32 -18.36 29.76
C THR A 110 21.68 -18.04 28.31
N THR A 111 22.10 -19.03 27.53
CA THR A 111 22.56 -18.77 26.15
C THR A 111 21.39 -18.50 25.20
N ILE A 112 20.35 -19.35 25.18
CA ILE A 112 19.22 -19.17 24.26
C ILE A 112 18.24 -18.12 24.81
N GLY A 113 17.83 -18.23 26.08
CA GLY A 113 16.85 -17.34 26.68
C GLY A 113 17.26 -15.86 26.70
N LEU A 114 18.46 -15.52 27.21
CA LEU A 114 18.90 -14.13 27.25
C LEU A 114 19.09 -13.55 25.84
N ASN A 115 19.62 -14.33 24.90
CA ASN A 115 19.79 -13.86 23.51
C ASN A 115 18.44 -13.60 22.81
N ILE A 116 17.40 -14.39 23.11
CA ILE A 116 16.04 -14.11 22.62
C ILE A 116 15.51 -12.81 23.23
N ILE A 117 15.65 -12.61 24.54
CA ILE A 117 15.19 -11.38 25.21
C ILE A 117 15.90 -10.16 24.64
N PHE A 118 17.24 -10.20 24.51
CA PHE A 118 17.99 -9.12 23.88
C PHE A 118 17.58 -8.90 22.42
N GLY A 119 17.35 -9.96 21.67
CA GLY A 119 16.87 -9.89 20.29
C GLY A 119 15.54 -9.14 20.19
N ILE A 120 14.56 -9.49 21.02
CA ILE A 120 13.26 -8.80 21.08
C ILE A 120 13.44 -7.34 21.46
N ILE A 121 14.23 -7.05 22.50
CA ILE A 121 14.46 -5.67 22.94
C ILE A 121 15.06 -4.83 21.80
N VAL A 122 16.08 -5.33 21.10
CA VAL A 122 16.71 -4.63 19.95
C VAL A 122 15.72 -4.42 18.80
N ASP A 123 14.88 -5.42 18.52
CA ASP A 123 13.83 -5.34 17.51
C ASP A 123 12.82 -4.24 17.85
N THR A 124 12.32 -4.21 19.10
CA THR A 124 11.38 -3.18 19.56
C THR A 124 11.97 -1.76 19.47
N PHE A 125 13.25 -1.57 19.83
CA PHE A 125 13.91 -0.27 19.71
C PHE A 125 14.11 0.15 18.26
N SER A 126 14.36 -0.81 17.37
CA SER A 126 14.48 -0.56 15.93
C SER A 126 13.14 -0.11 15.35
N GLU A 127 12.06 -0.78 15.72
CA GLU A 127 10.70 -0.40 15.32
C GLU A 127 10.31 0.99 15.84
N LEU A 128 10.56 1.30 17.11
CA LEU A 128 10.29 2.63 17.68
C LEU A 128 11.06 3.73 16.95
N ARG A 129 12.31 3.46 16.53
CA ARG A 129 13.11 4.38 15.74
C ARG A 129 12.53 4.57 14.34
N ASP A 130 12.08 3.49 13.70
CA ASP A 130 11.50 3.54 12.36
C ASP A 130 10.15 4.28 12.37
N LEU A 131 9.32 4.07 13.40
CA LEU A 131 8.08 4.83 13.60
C LEU A 131 8.36 6.32 13.75
N LYS A 132 9.36 6.69 14.56
CA LYS A 132 9.79 8.08 14.70
C LYS A 132 10.28 8.65 13.36
N TRP A 133 11.12 7.90 12.65
CA TRP A 133 11.66 8.35 11.37
C TRP A 133 10.58 8.54 10.31
N ARG A 134 9.61 7.61 10.23
CA ARG A 134 8.44 7.74 9.34
C ARG A 134 7.62 8.97 9.67
N ALA A 135 7.30 9.19 10.94
CA ALA A 135 6.55 10.38 11.37
C ALA A 135 7.29 11.69 11.04
N GLU A 136 8.61 11.73 11.23
CA GLU A 136 9.43 12.89 10.87
C GLU A 136 9.54 13.10 9.36
N SER A 137 9.61 12.03 8.56
CA SER A 137 9.62 12.10 7.10
C SER A 137 8.27 12.60 6.58
N ASP A 138 7.16 12.01 7.03
CA ASP A 138 5.81 12.41 6.63
C ASP A 138 5.56 13.89 6.91
N MET A 139 6.05 14.42 8.04
CA MET A 139 5.92 15.83 8.39
C MET A 139 6.75 16.76 7.49
N LYS A 140 7.84 16.27 6.88
CA LYS A 140 8.67 17.01 5.92
C LYS A 140 8.16 16.87 4.49
N ASP A 141 7.61 15.72 4.15
CA ASP A 141 7.24 15.37 2.77
C ASP A 141 5.78 15.69 2.46
N THR A 142 4.92 15.87 3.48
CA THR A 142 3.50 16.13 3.27
C THR A 142 2.98 17.27 4.14
N CYS A 143 2.11 18.11 3.59
CA CYS A 143 1.47 19.16 4.36
C CYS A 143 0.45 18.56 5.33
N PHE A 144 0.50 18.94 6.61
CA PHE A 144 -0.40 18.43 7.64
C PHE A 144 -1.90 18.74 7.37
N ILE A 145 -2.19 19.90 6.76
CA ILE A 145 -3.57 20.40 6.57
C ILE A 145 -4.20 19.83 5.29
N CYS A 146 -3.48 19.88 4.16
CA CYS A 146 -4.03 19.48 2.87
C CYS A 146 -3.56 18.12 2.36
N CYS A 147 -2.64 17.44 3.05
CA CYS A 147 -2.14 16.11 2.70
C CYS A 147 -1.48 16.01 1.30
N ARG A 148 -1.11 17.13 0.68
CA ARG A 148 -0.36 17.18 -0.59
C ARG A 148 1.13 17.05 -0.33
N ASN A 149 1.85 16.49 -1.30
CA ASN A 149 3.28 16.22 -1.21
C ASN A 149 4.08 17.53 -1.38
N SER A 150 5.19 17.67 -0.66
CA SER A 150 6.13 18.79 -0.74
C SER A 150 6.58 19.06 -2.18
N HIS A 151 6.81 18.01 -2.96
CA HIS A 151 7.20 18.08 -4.37
C HIS A 151 6.23 18.92 -5.22
N ASP A 152 4.92 18.82 -4.99
CA ASP A 152 3.94 19.59 -5.75
C ASP A 152 4.12 21.10 -5.54
N PHE A 153 4.45 21.49 -4.31
CA PHE A 153 4.66 22.89 -3.91
C PHE A 153 6.04 23.43 -4.31
N GLU A 154 7.04 22.57 -4.44
CA GLU A 154 8.35 22.93 -4.97
C GLU A 154 8.28 23.22 -6.48
N HIS A 155 7.49 22.45 -7.23
CA HIS A 155 7.39 22.60 -8.69
C HIS A 155 6.36 23.61 -9.16
N HIS A 156 5.19 23.68 -8.51
CA HIS A 156 4.07 24.51 -8.96
C HIS A 156 3.74 25.66 -8.00
N GLY A 157 4.39 25.71 -6.83
CA GLY A 157 4.16 26.71 -5.80
C GLY A 157 5.35 27.63 -5.55
N LYS A 158 5.31 28.33 -4.41
CA LYS A 158 6.39 29.19 -3.91
C LYS A 158 7.37 28.44 -2.99
N GLY A 159 7.34 27.11 -3.02
CA GLY A 159 8.07 26.23 -2.12
C GLY A 159 7.24 25.73 -0.92
N PHE A 160 7.56 24.52 -0.46
CA PHE A 160 6.83 23.84 0.61
C PHE A 160 6.89 24.57 1.97
N ASP A 161 8.05 25.10 2.35
CA ASP A 161 8.22 25.82 3.61
C ASP A 161 7.36 27.10 3.67
N HIS A 162 7.24 27.81 2.55
CA HIS A 162 6.34 28.97 2.44
C HIS A 162 4.87 28.55 2.61
N HIS A 163 4.47 27.47 1.95
CA HIS A 163 3.11 26.92 2.04
C HIS A 163 2.76 26.54 3.49
N VAL A 164 3.61 25.79 4.19
CA VAL A 164 3.34 25.37 5.58
C VAL A 164 3.34 26.56 6.55
N LYS A 165 4.22 27.55 6.37
CA LYS A 165 4.33 28.67 7.33
C LYS A 165 3.27 29.76 7.14
N ASN A 166 2.93 30.09 5.89
CA ASN A 166 2.12 31.26 5.57
C ASN A 166 0.70 30.93 5.07
N GLU A 167 0.52 29.78 4.41
CA GLU A 167 -0.79 29.38 3.89
C GLU A 167 -1.47 28.37 4.83
N HIS A 168 -0.79 27.27 5.14
CA HIS A 168 -1.29 26.15 5.93
C HIS A 168 -0.58 26.01 7.28
N ASN A 169 -0.54 27.12 8.02
CA ASN A 169 0.03 27.13 9.37
C ASN A 169 -0.89 26.38 10.35
N MET A 170 -0.43 25.23 10.84
CA MET A 170 -1.22 24.39 11.77
C MET A 170 -1.72 25.13 13.02
N TRP A 171 -0.94 26.09 13.53
CA TRP A 171 -1.31 26.83 14.74
C TRP A 171 -2.43 27.85 14.47
N ALA A 172 -2.45 28.45 13.29
CA ALA A 172 -3.51 29.37 12.90
C ALA A 172 -4.88 28.67 12.89
N TYR A 173 -4.95 27.43 12.42
CA TYR A 173 -6.17 26.62 12.47
C TYR A 173 -6.60 26.33 13.91
N ILE A 174 -5.66 25.96 14.79
CA ILE A 174 -5.96 25.71 16.20
C ILE A 174 -6.45 26.99 16.89
N PHE A 175 -5.80 28.13 16.67
CA PHE A 175 -6.22 29.40 17.25
C PHE A 175 -7.59 29.83 16.74
N PHE A 176 -7.90 29.59 15.47
CA PHE A 176 -9.21 29.87 14.90
C PHE A 176 -10.31 29.02 15.56
N LEU A 177 -10.08 27.73 15.77
CA LEU A 177 -11.04 26.86 16.46
C LEU A 177 -11.26 27.28 17.93
N ILE A 178 -10.19 27.63 18.65
CA ILE A 178 -10.30 28.16 20.02
C ILE A 178 -11.07 29.49 20.03
N HIS A 179 -10.83 30.36 19.05
CA HIS A 179 -11.53 31.63 18.90
C HIS A 179 -13.04 31.41 18.72
N LEU A 180 -13.43 30.50 17.82
CA LEU A 180 -14.83 30.12 17.64
C LEU A 180 -15.47 29.59 18.93
N GLU A 181 -14.77 28.76 19.71
CA GLU A 181 -15.32 28.24 20.97
C GLU A 181 -15.47 29.34 22.04
N SER A 182 -14.57 30.33 22.05
CA SER A 182 -14.53 31.38 23.08
C SER A 182 -15.54 32.51 22.86
N GLN A 183 -16.00 32.70 21.62
CA GLN A 183 -16.93 33.77 21.25
C GLN A 183 -18.40 33.32 21.35
N LYS A 184 -19.31 34.31 21.50
CA LYS A 184 -20.75 34.06 21.46
C LYS A 184 -21.22 33.98 20.01
N SER A 185 -22.20 33.13 19.74
CA SER A 185 -22.75 32.94 18.38
C SER A 185 -23.38 34.19 17.76
N SER A 186 -23.72 35.21 18.56
CA SER A 186 -24.20 36.52 18.09
C SER A 186 -23.11 37.37 17.43
N ASP A 187 -21.85 37.12 17.78
CA ASP A 187 -20.71 37.99 17.43
C ASP A 187 -19.90 37.42 16.27
N TYR A 188 -20.31 36.27 15.72
CA TYR A 188 -19.66 35.66 14.57
C TYR A 188 -19.89 36.48 13.30
N THR A 189 -18.83 36.63 12.52
CA THR A 189 -18.94 37.01 11.11
C THR A 189 -19.63 35.91 10.29
N ALA A 190 -20.10 36.26 9.09
CA ALA A 190 -20.78 35.30 8.22
C ALA A 190 -19.95 34.05 7.91
N LEU A 191 -18.62 34.19 7.77
CA LEU A 191 -17.72 33.08 7.51
C LEU A 191 -17.48 32.22 8.76
N GLU A 192 -17.31 32.84 9.93
CA GLU A 192 -17.17 32.15 11.21
C GLU A 192 -18.44 31.35 11.54
N LEU A 193 -19.62 31.92 11.32
CA LEU A 193 -20.89 31.23 11.51
C LEU A 193 -21.03 30.03 10.58
N PHE A 194 -20.59 30.16 9.32
CA PHE A 194 -20.56 29.06 8.35
C PHE A 194 -19.66 27.91 8.82
N VAL A 195 -18.43 28.23 9.25
CA VAL A 195 -17.50 27.20 9.76
C VAL A 195 -18.01 26.58 11.06
N HIS A 196 -18.54 27.38 12.00
CA HIS A 196 -19.10 26.86 13.25
C HIS A 196 -20.30 25.93 13.04
N LYS A 197 -21.12 26.20 12.01
CA LYS A 197 -22.21 25.30 11.63
C LYS A 197 -21.66 23.99 11.05
N LEU A 198 -20.66 24.07 10.17
CA LEU A 198 -20.02 22.90 9.59
C LEU A 198 -19.31 22.05 10.63
N GLU A 199 -18.55 22.66 11.55
CA GLU A 199 -17.80 21.96 12.61
C GLU A 199 -18.67 21.00 13.43
N LYS A 200 -19.95 21.35 13.66
CA LYS A 200 -20.89 20.49 14.39
C LYS A 200 -21.31 19.24 13.62
N GLU A 201 -21.23 19.28 12.29
CA GLU A 201 -21.64 18.18 11.41
C GLU A 201 -20.41 17.45 10.85
N ASN A 202 -19.45 18.14 10.22
CA ASN A 202 -18.27 17.60 9.54
C ASN A 202 -17.06 18.57 9.51
N PHE A 203 -15.87 18.05 9.20
CA PHE A 203 -14.62 18.83 9.06
C PHE A 203 -14.30 19.25 7.61
N ASP A 204 -15.30 19.29 6.74
CA ASP A 204 -15.13 19.52 5.30
C ASP A 204 -14.59 20.91 4.94
N PHE A 205 -14.60 21.85 5.90
CA PHE A 205 -13.99 23.17 5.73
C PHE A 205 -12.45 23.10 5.64
N ILE A 206 -11.84 22.03 6.16
CA ILE A 206 -10.39 21.80 6.04
C ILE A 206 -10.07 21.42 4.59
N PRO A 207 -9.07 22.05 3.95
CA PRO A 207 -8.81 21.85 2.53
C PRO A 207 -8.03 20.53 2.28
N LEU A 208 -8.72 19.39 2.30
CA LEU A 208 -8.11 18.08 1.99
C LEU A 208 -7.78 17.96 0.50
N ASN A 209 -6.56 17.51 0.19
CA ASN A 209 -6.01 17.29 -1.16
C ASN A 209 -6.10 18.51 -2.10
N ARG A 210 -6.22 19.73 -1.55
CA ARG A 210 -6.36 20.96 -2.33
C ARG A 210 -5.58 22.09 -1.69
N ALA A 211 -5.01 22.95 -2.53
CA ALA A 211 -4.35 24.18 -2.09
C ALA A 211 -4.58 25.26 -3.14
N LEU A 212 -4.84 26.49 -2.69
CA LEU A 212 -5.08 27.63 -3.59
C LEU A 212 -3.91 27.87 -4.55
N CYS A 213 -2.67 27.72 -4.06
CA CYS A 213 -1.46 27.88 -4.86
C CYS A 213 -1.28 26.82 -5.97
N LEU A 214 -1.96 25.68 -5.88
CA LEU A 214 -1.93 24.61 -6.89
C LEU A 214 -3.17 24.59 -7.79
N SER A 215 -4.17 25.45 -7.51
CA SER A 215 -5.46 25.42 -8.21
C SER A 215 -5.33 25.67 -9.71
N THR A 216 -4.44 26.57 -10.14
CA THR A 216 -4.24 26.86 -11.57
C THR A 216 -3.59 25.70 -12.33
N SER A 217 -2.62 25.03 -11.71
CA SER A 217 -1.98 23.84 -12.31
C SER A 217 -2.93 22.64 -12.35
N ASP A 218 -3.75 22.47 -11.30
CA ASP A 218 -4.74 21.40 -11.26
C ASP A 218 -5.81 21.61 -12.34
N LEU A 219 -6.25 22.85 -12.56
CA LEU A 219 -7.21 23.21 -13.61
C LEU A 219 -6.66 22.89 -15.00
N ASP A 220 -5.45 23.35 -15.34
CA ASP A 220 -4.82 23.08 -16.64
C ASP A 220 -4.59 21.57 -16.88
N SER A 221 -4.20 20.84 -15.83
CA SER A 221 -4.10 19.37 -15.90
C SER A 221 -5.45 18.69 -16.11
N THR A 222 -6.53 19.18 -15.47
CA THR A 222 -7.86 18.64 -15.70
C THR A 222 -8.42 18.98 -17.08
N GLU A 223 -8.20 20.20 -17.56
CA GLU A 223 -8.66 20.62 -18.89
C GLU A 223 -7.98 19.81 -20.00
N SER A 224 -6.65 19.62 -19.92
CA SER A 224 -5.92 18.77 -20.86
C SER A 224 -6.40 17.31 -20.86
N LYS A 225 -6.65 16.73 -19.68
CA LYS A 225 -7.21 15.36 -19.58
C LYS A 225 -8.63 15.27 -20.14
N ILE A 226 -9.45 16.31 -19.95
CA ILE A 226 -10.80 16.36 -20.50
C ILE A 226 -10.73 16.41 -22.03
N ASP A 227 -9.86 17.25 -22.60
CA ASP A 227 -9.68 17.35 -24.05
C ASP A 227 -9.19 16.03 -24.67
N GLU A 228 -8.23 15.36 -24.03
CA GLU A 228 -7.75 14.05 -24.44
C GLU A 228 -8.88 13.00 -24.44
N LEU A 229 -9.68 12.94 -23.37
CA LEU A 229 -10.84 12.05 -23.29
C LEU A 229 -11.88 12.38 -24.37
N LEU A 230 -12.12 13.66 -24.64
CA LEU A 230 -13.06 14.12 -25.65
C LEU A 230 -12.60 13.71 -27.06
N HIS A 231 -11.30 13.81 -27.34
CA HIS A 231 -10.70 13.32 -28.58
C HIS A 231 -10.86 11.79 -28.72
N HIS A 232 -10.63 11.02 -27.65
CA HIS A 232 -10.83 9.57 -27.68
C HIS A 232 -12.30 9.18 -27.93
N VAL A 233 -13.23 9.83 -27.25
CA VAL A 233 -14.67 9.56 -27.39
C VAL A 233 -15.16 9.93 -28.81
N THR A 234 -14.72 11.06 -29.35
CA THR A 234 -15.09 11.47 -30.72
C THR A 234 -14.51 10.54 -31.78
N ALA A 235 -13.26 10.09 -31.62
CA ALA A 235 -12.65 9.11 -32.50
C ALA A 235 -13.40 7.76 -32.49
N ILE A 236 -13.79 7.27 -31.31
CA ILE A 236 -14.60 6.05 -31.17
C ILE A 236 -15.97 6.23 -31.83
N SER A 237 -16.64 7.36 -31.60
CA SER A 237 -17.94 7.68 -32.19
C SER A 237 -17.88 7.69 -33.72
N HIS A 238 -16.89 8.34 -34.32
CA HIS A 238 -16.71 8.37 -35.77
C HIS A 238 -16.46 6.97 -36.34
N LYS A 239 -15.58 6.18 -35.70
CA LYS A 239 -15.30 4.80 -36.09
C LYS A 239 -16.54 3.90 -36.01
N GLN A 240 -17.40 4.13 -35.02
CA GLN A 240 -18.65 3.40 -34.86
C GLN A 240 -19.66 3.76 -35.95
N GLN A 241 -19.78 5.04 -36.29
CA GLN A 241 -20.66 5.53 -37.36
C GLN A 241 -20.22 5.01 -38.75
N GLU A 242 -18.91 4.97 -39.01
CA GLU A 242 -18.36 4.35 -40.22
C GLU A 242 -18.72 2.86 -40.30
N HIS A 243 -18.51 2.11 -39.21
CA HIS A 243 -18.81 0.69 -39.17
C HIS A 243 -20.31 0.40 -39.37
N GLU A 244 -21.19 1.24 -38.83
CA GLU A 244 -22.63 1.16 -39.08
C GLU A 244 -23.00 1.47 -40.53
N SER A 245 -22.36 2.48 -41.15
CA SER A 245 -22.58 2.83 -42.55
C SER A 245 -22.14 1.71 -43.49
N GLU A 246 -21.00 1.06 -43.21
CA GLU A 246 -20.50 -0.05 -43.99
C GLU A 246 -21.41 -1.27 -43.84
N LYS A 247 -21.90 -1.56 -42.63
CA LYS A 247 -22.92 -2.60 -42.42
C LYS A 247 -24.18 -2.34 -43.26
N LYS A 248 -24.69 -1.11 -43.29
CA LYS A 248 -25.85 -0.73 -44.13
C LYS A 248 -25.56 -0.98 -45.61
N ARG A 249 -24.40 -0.56 -46.10
CA ARG A 249 -23.94 -0.81 -47.49
C ARG A 249 -23.84 -2.30 -47.82
N GLN A 250 -23.32 -3.11 -46.90
CA GLN A 250 -23.20 -4.56 -47.07
C GLN A 250 -24.58 -5.25 -47.13
N VAL A 251 -25.52 -4.83 -46.28
CA VAL A 251 -26.90 -5.33 -46.31
C VAL A 251 -27.59 -4.99 -47.63
N GLU A 252 -27.42 -3.77 -48.13
CA GLU A 252 -28.00 -3.33 -49.39
C GLU A 252 -27.41 -4.07 -50.61
N LYS A 253 -26.07 -4.23 -50.65
CA LYS A 253 -25.40 -5.06 -51.67
C LYS A 253 -25.91 -6.51 -51.67
N LYS A 254 -26.10 -7.12 -50.50
CA LYS A 254 -26.69 -8.46 -50.37
C LYS A 254 -28.13 -8.50 -50.88
N ARG A 255 -28.92 -7.46 -50.61
CA ARG A 255 -30.31 -7.33 -51.10
C ARG A 255 -30.36 -7.23 -52.63
N GLN A 256 -29.48 -6.43 -53.23
CA GLN A 256 -29.38 -6.30 -54.69
C GLN A 256 -28.97 -7.62 -55.37
N ARG A 257 -27.97 -8.33 -54.82
CA ARG A 257 -27.57 -9.66 -55.33
C ARG A 257 -28.73 -10.66 -55.31
N LYS A 258 -29.47 -10.75 -54.19
CA LYS A 258 -30.65 -11.62 -54.10
C LYS A 258 -31.73 -11.26 -55.13
N TRP A 259 -31.93 -9.96 -55.42
CA TRP A 259 -32.88 -9.51 -56.44
C TRP A 259 -32.44 -9.91 -57.86
N GLN A 260 -31.15 -9.75 -58.17
CA GLN A 260 -30.57 -10.18 -59.45
C GLN A 260 -30.65 -11.69 -59.63
N ASP A 261 -30.35 -12.47 -58.59
CA ASP A 261 -30.46 -13.94 -58.64
C ASP A 261 -31.91 -14.39 -58.86
N LYS A 262 -32.89 -13.72 -58.22
CA LYS A 262 -34.31 -14.00 -58.45
C LYS A 262 -34.73 -13.67 -59.88
N HIS A 263 -34.31 -12.53 -60.43
CA HIS A 263 -34.58 -12.17 -61.83
C HIS A 263 -33.89 -13.12 -62.81
N ARG A 264 -32.64 -13.48 -62.57
CA ARG A 264 -31.91 -14.47 -63.38
C ARG A 264 -32.63 -15.81 -63.41
N ARG A 265 -33.15 -16.29 -62.27
CA ARG A 265 -33.93 -17.53 -62.19
C ARG A 265 -35.26 -17.43 -62.95
N ILE A 266 -35.96 -16.30 -62.88
CA ILE A 266 -37.22 -16.08 -63.61
C ILE A 266 -36.96 -16.00 -65.12
N VAL A 267 -35.95 -15.24 -65.55
CA VAL A 267 -35.56 -15.13 -66.97
C VAL A 267 -35.06 -16.47 -67.51
N GLY A 268 -34.28 -17.23 -66.72
CA GLY A 268 -33.88 -18.59 -67.09
C GLY A 268 -35.07 -19.52 -67.33
N MET A 269 -36.14 -19.42 -66.52
CA MET A 269 -37.38 -20.19 -66.76
C MET A 269 -38.18 -19.72 -67.99
N ILE A 270 -37.99 -18.48 -68.46
CA ILE A 270 -38.67 -17.94 -69.65
C ILE A 270 -37.89 -18.31 -70.92
N VAL A 271 -36.55 -18.28 -70.88
CA VAL A 271 -35.68 -18.60 -72.02
C VAL A 271 -35.73 -20.08 -72.42
N ASP A 272 -36.10 -20.99 -71.50
CA ASP A 272 -36.33 -22.41 -71.84
C ASP A 272 -37.64 -22.65 -72.62
N ASN A 273 -38.40 -21.60 -72.98
CA ASN A 273 -39.73 -21.71 -73.60
C ASN A 273 -39.90 -21.02 -74.98
N GLU A 274 -38.86 -20.43 -75.58
CA GLU A 274 -38.97 -19.86 -76.95
C GLU A 274 -37.79 -20.27 -77.86
N GLU A 275 -38.19 -20.81 -79.01
CA GLU A 275 -37.52 -21.60 -80.06
C GLU A 275 -36.44 -20.89 -80.93
N GLU A 276 -35.51 -21.73 -81.41
CA GLU A 276 -35.15 -21.97 -82.82
C GLU A 276 -35.06 -20.78 -83.82
N SER A 277 -33.84 -20.54 -84.36
CA SER A 277 -33.48 -20.22 -85.78
C SER A 277 -32.29 -19.25 -85.92
N GLU A 278 -31.27 -19.68 -86.68
CA GLU A 278 -30.12 -18.91 -87.23
C GLU A 278 -30.54 -18.10 -88.49
N PRO A 279 -29.68 -17.29 -89.18
CA PRO A 279 -28.38 -16.67 -88.85
C PRO A 279 -28.23 -15.17 -89.31
N LEU A 280 -27.11 -14.50 -88.95
CA LEU A 280 -26.23 -13.62 -89.79
C LEU A 280 -25.48 -12.52 -88.96
N LEU A 281 -24.16 -12.48 -89.15
CA LEU A 281 -23.12 -11.55 -88.65
C LEU A 281 -23.24 -10.12 -89.28
N PRO A 282 -22.41 -9.06 -88.96
CA PRO A 282 -21.14 -9.02 -88.19
C PRO A 282 -20.88 -7.79 -87.26
N SER A 283 -19.70 -7.83 -86.62
CA SER A 283 -18.82 -6.72 -86.19
C SER A 283 -18.81 -6.33 -84.71
N ARG A 284 -17.83 -6.83 -83.94
CA ARG A 284 -16.47 -6.24 -83.82
C ARG A 284 -15.78 -6.78 -82.55
N ALA A 285 -15.07 -7.89 -82.71
CA ALA A 285 -13.90 -8.26 -81.92
C ALA A 285 -12.77 -7.23 -82.18
N LEU A 286 -11.74 -7.00 -81.37
CA LEU A 286 -11.16 -7.65 -80.20
C LEU A 286 -10.17 -6.61 -79.63
N SER A 287 -9.97 -6.60 -78.30
CA SER A 287 -8.68 -6.68 -77.56
C SER A 287 -7.44 -5.86 -78.04
N VAL A 288 -6.46 -5.44 -77.25
CA VAL A 288 -5.90 -5.93 -75.97
C VAL A 288 -4.69 -5.02 -75.67
N ASP A 289 -4.38 -4.83 -74.38
CA ASP A 289 -3.03 -4.61 -73.79
C ASP A 289 -2.11 -3.49 -74.32
N ARG A 290 -1.03 -3.08 -73.66
CA ARG A 290 -0.53 -3.01 -72.27
C ARG A 290 0.85 -2.39 -72.46
N HIS A 291 1.19 -1.38 -71.65
CA HIS A 291 2.55 -0.88 -71.35
C HIS A 291 3.63 -0.79 -72.45
N ILE A 292 4.11 0.43 -72.71
CA ILE A 292 5.52 0.66 -73.07
C ILE A 292 6.08 1.85 -72.26
N SER A 293 7.24 1.60 -71.67
CA SER A 293 8.14 2.54 -70.99
C SER A 293 8.99 3.30 -72.01
N GLY A 294 9.33 4.57 -71.77
CA GLY A 294 10.22 5.32 -72.66
C GLY A 294 10.56 6.74 -72.20
N SER A 295 11.70 6.86 -71.51
CA SER A 295 12.72 7.94 -71.53
C SER A 295 12.34 9.35 -72.01
N GLY A 296 12.59 10.35 -71.14
CA GLY A 296 12.60 11.77 -71.49
C GLY A 296 13.44 12.59 -70.51
N ARG A 297 14.70 12.82 -70.87
CA ARG A 297 15.70 13.68 -70.21
C ARG A 297 15.27 15.15 -70.30
N LEU A 298 15.51 15.96 -69.26
CA LEU A 298 15.87 17.39 -69.40
C LEU A 298 16.45 17.94 -68.08
N ASN A 299 17.69 18.42 -68.19
CA ASN A 299 18.39 19.24 -67.21
C ASN A 299 17.76 20.64 -67.16
N THR A 300 17.69 21.25 -65.98
CA THR A 300 18.02 22.67 -65.81
C THR A 300 18.69 22.89 -64.46
N THR A 301 19.85 23.54 -64.56
CA THR A 301 20.72 24.12 -63.54
C THR A 301 20.12 25.34 -62.84
N SER A 302 20.80 25.76 -61.76
CA SER A 302 20.89 27.12 -61.18
C SER A 302 20.08 27.31 -59.89
N SER A 303 20.54 27.92 -58.80
CA SER A 303 21.83 28.44 -58.31
C SER A 303 21.47 29.23 -57.03
N ARG A 304 22.29 29.17 -55.97
CA ARG A 304 22.45 30.18 -54.88
C ARG A 304 21.20 30.50 -54.03
N ASN A 305 21.25 30.65 -52.70
CA ASN A 305 22.29 31.01 -51.73
C ASN A 305 22.10 30.19 -50.45
#